data_AF-A0A6A3UTZ8-F1
#
_entry.id   AF-A0A6A3UTZ8-F1
#
_cell.length_a   1.000
_cell.length_b   1.000
_cell.length_c   1.000
_cell.angle_alpha   90.00
_cell.angle_beta   90.00
_cell.angle_gamma   90.00
#
_symmetry.space_group_name_H-M   'P 1'
#
loop_
_entity.id
_entity.type
_entity.pdbx_description
1 polymer ?
#
loop_
_entity_poly.entity_id
_entity_poly.type
_entity_poly.pdbx_seq_one_letter_code
_entity_poly.pdbx_strand_id
1 'polypeptide(L)'
;MVLTPDAEKRFWLVTGSVDNALATKGIRFRVYRLVASYLGYYDPARRVGDKDNALWYEGETLLIHSLFETRENALMFDNALHDECITALSPLNGHNVSTKLPWTSTPGELSELRRIYSRDYVPHDTESPQASMGSLSTTISLVDYCRKVTRYTKYDDDPSNRFALSAEVHEWYDARVLVLPVMNISVESVSEDFVIGNRYKVNLIVRALDAGFARLIALRLKEGFVASDDGLEMRTFVYVLNKEVFCKCMEWKCKEVEKKWKEHNDMASAVD
;
A
#
# COMPACT_ATOMS: atom_id res chain seq x y z
N MET A 1 -20.43 -1.74 -49.55
CA MET A 1 -19.70 -1.95 -48.27
C MET A 1 -20.72 -1.71 -47.17
N VAL A 2 -21.23 -2.78 -46.56
CA VAL A 2 -22.19 -2.66 -45.45
C VAL A 2 -21.39 -2.30 -44.22
N LEU A 3 -21.62 -1.12 -43.66
CA LEU A 3 -21.12 -0.75 -42.33
C LEU A 3 -21.83 -1.67 -41.34
N THR A 4 -21.12 -2.67 -40.82
CA THR A 4 -21.58 -3.40 -39.63
C THR A 4 -21.68 -2.39 -38.49
N PRO A 5 -22.81 -2.31 -37.75
CA PRO A 5 -22.88 -1.50 -36.55
C PRO A 5 -21.79 -1.98 -35.59
N ASP A 6 -21.04 -1.05 -34.98
CA ASP A 6 -20.10 -1.38 -33.92
C ASP A 6 -20.81 -2.27 -32.90
N ALA A 7 -20.30 -3.48 -32.70
CA ALA A 7 -20.88 -4.42 -31.77
C ALA A 7 -20.83 -3.80 -30.38
N GLU A 8 -22.00 -3.62 -29.73
CA GLU A 8 -22.07 -3.24 -28.32
C GLU A 8 -21.12 -4.13 -27.52
N LYS A 9 -20.05 -3.53 -27.00
CA LYS A 9 -19.06 -4.27 -26.21
C LYS A 9 -19.63 -4.46 -24.80
N ARG A 10 -19.82 -5.71 -24.41
CA ARG A 10 -20.33 -6.07 -23.09
C ARG A 10 -19.20 -6.03 -22.06
N PHE A 11 -19.49 -5.44 -20.91
CA PHE A 11 -18.61 -5.40 -19.76
C PHE A 11 -19.24 -6.13 -18.58
N TRP A 12 -18.38 -6.59 -17.69
CA TRP A 12 -18.76 -7.08 -16.38
C TRP A 12 -18.78 -5.92 -15.41
N LEU A 13 -19.94 -5.63 -14.86
CA LEU A 13 -20.07 -4.64 -13.81
C LEU A 13 -19.91 -5.35 -12.47
N VAL A 14 -18.92 -4.94 -11.69
CA VAL A 14 -18.84 -5.32 -10.28
C VAL A 14 -19.37 -4.16 -9.46
N THR A 15 -20.48 -4.42 -8.78
CA THR A 15 -20.99 -3.54 -7.72
C THR A 15 -20.76 -4.20 -6.37
N GLY A 16 -20.46 -3.42 -5.34
CA GLY A 16 -20.22 -3.98 -4.02
C GLY A 16 -20.21 -2.94 -2.91
N SER A 17 -20.04 -3.42 -1.68
CA SER A 17 -19.97 -2.59 -0.49
C SER A 17 -18.97 -3.16 0.52
N VAL A 18 -18.38 -2.29 1.32
CA VAL A 18 -17.62 -2.62 2.53
C VAL A 18 -18.27 -1.88 3.70
N ASP A 19 -18.85 -2.63 4.64
CA ASP A 19 -19.58 -2.06 5.77
C ASP A 19 -18.62 -1.41 6.78
N ASN A 20 -19.05 -0.31 7.42
CA ASN A 20 -18.28 0.43 8.44
C ASN A 20 -16.84 0.80 8.01
N ALA A 21 -16.62 0.96 6.71
CA ALA A 21 -15.32 1.20 6.12
C ALA A 21 -14.75 2.58 6.44
N LEU A 22 -15.59 3.56 6.77
CA LEU A 22 -15.14 4.92 7.07
C LEU A 22 -14.34 5.01 8.38
N ALA A 23 -14.56 4.10 9.34
CA ALA A 23 -13.81 4.08 10.59
C ALA A 23 -12.39 3.50 10.44
N THR A 24 -12.12 2.78 9.35
CA THR A 24 -10.87 2.03 9.18
C THR A 24 -10.00 2.62 8.09
N LYS A 25 -8.81 3.01 8.50
CA LYS A 25 -7.83 3.66 7.64
C LYS A 25 -7.34 2.74 6.53
N GLY A 26 -7.33 3.24 5.29
CA GLY A 26 -6.72 2.56 4.14
C GLY A 26 -7.59 1.57 3.37
N ILE A 27 -8.85 1.33 3.76
CA ILE A 27 -9.77 0.45 3.00
C ILE A 27 -9.96 0.96 1.57
N ARG A 28 -10.38 2.22 1.39
CA ARG A 28 -10.63 2.78 0.05
C ARG A 28 -9.39 2.70 -0.85
N PHE A 29 -8.21 2.95 -0.29
CA PHE A 29 -6.95 2.78 -1.02
C PHE A 29 -6.71 1.33 -1.44
N ARG A 30 -6.94 0.36 -0.54
CA ARG A 30 -6.76 -1.06 -0.84
C ARG A 30 -7.71 -1.50 -1.96
N VAL A 31 -8.97 -1.07 -1.91
CA VAL A 31 -9.95 -1.37 -2.96
C VAL A 31 -9.56 -0.73 -4.31
N TYR A 32 -9.14 0.55 -4.33
CA TYR A 32 -8.62 1.19 -5.55
C TYR A 32 -7.49 0.39 -6.20
N ARG A 33 -6.58 -0.15 -5.38
CA ARG A 33 -5.48 -0.96 -5.87
C ARG A 33 -5.93 -2.30 -6.44
N LEU A 34 -6.86 -2.98 -5.79
CA LEU A 34 -7.41 -4.22 -6.31
C LEU A 34 -8.09 -3.98 -7.67
N VAL A 35 -8.94 -2.95 -7.76
CA VAL A 35 -9.60 -2.60 -9.03
C VAL A 35 -8.57 -2.31 -10.13
N ALA A 36 -7.51 -1.57 -9.82
CA ALA A 36 -6.44 -1.29 -10.77
C ALA A 36 -5.66 -2.56 -11.19
N SER A 37 -5.29 -3.41 -10.24
CA SER A 37 -4.55 -4.67 -10.48
C SER A 37 -5.31 -5.63 -11.39
N TYR A 38 -6.63 -5.69 -11.23
CA TYR A 38 -7.50 -6.56 -12.03
C TYR A 38 -8.14 -5.84 -13.20
N LEU A 39 -7.51 -4.78 -13.67
CA LEU A 39 -7.85 -4.19 -14.95
C LEU A 39 -9.29 -3.62 -15.00
N GLY A 40 -9.70 -2.88 -13.96
CA GLY A 40 -10.98 -2.18 -13.90
C GLY A 40 -11.03 -0.85 -14.66
N TYR A 41 -12.22 -0.45 -15.08
CA TYR A 41 -12.51 0.82 -15.75
C TYR A 41 -13.61 1.58 -14.99
N TYR A 42 -13.56 2.91 -15.08
CA TYR A 42 -14.67 3.74 -14.65
C TYR A 42 -15.87 3.50 -15.55
N ASP A 43 -17.06 3.53 -14.96
CA ASP A 43 -18.31 3.53 -15.71
C ASP A 43 -18.63 4.95 -16.19
N PRO A 44 -18.66 5.21 -17.51
CA PRO A 44 -19.03 6.53 -18.04
C PRO A 44 -20.41 6.99 -17.57
N ALA A 45 -21.35 6.07 -17.30
CA ALA A 45 -22.66 6.39 -16.77
C ALA A 45 -22.62 6.98 -15.35
N ARG A 46 -21.50 6.86 -14.65
CA ARG A 46 -21.26 7.41 -13.31
C ARG A 46 -20.39 8.65 -13.30
N ARG A 47 -19.98 9.14 -14.47
CA ARG A 47 -19.22 10.38 -14.61
C ARG A 47 -20.12 11.57 -14.31
N VAL A 48 -19.70 12.43 -13.39
CA VAL A 48 -20.42 13.67 -13.04
C VAL A 48 -19.49 14.83 -13.37
N GLY A 49 -19.84 15.60 -14.40
CA GLY A 49 -18.92 16.57 -14.99
C GLY A 49 -17.66 15.87 -15.50
N ASP A 50 -16.48 16.35 -15.09
CA ASP A 50 -15.19 15.75 -15.45
C ASP A 50 -14.68 14.71 -14.43
N LYS A 51 -15.48 14.37 -13.40
CA LYS A 51 -15.07 13.46 -12.33
C LYS A 51 -15.60 12.05 -12.58
N ASP A 52 -14.67 11.11 -12.72
CA ASP A 52 -15.00 9.68 -12.70
C ASP A 52 -15.15 9.19 -11.25
N ASN A 53 -16.16 8.36 -10.99
CA ASN A 53 -16.43 7.82 -9.67
C ASN A 53 -16.63 6.29 -9.74
N ALA A 54 -15.67 5.55 -9.20
CA ALA A 54 -15.77 4.10 -9.00
C ALA A 54 -15.94 3.69 -7.53
N LEU A 55 -15.52 4.56 -6.61
CA LEU A 55 -15.49 4.29 -5.17
C LEU A 55 -15.91 5.56 -4.42
N TRP A 56 -16.99 5.49 -3.63
CA TRP A 56 -17.50 6.60 -2.83
C TRP A 56 -18.14 6.07 -1.54
N TYR A 57 -18.29 6.93 -0.54
CA TYR A 57 -18.95 6.57 0.71
C TYR A 57 -20.44 6.94 0.66
N GLU A 58 -21.28 6.07 1.21
CA GLU A 58 -22.66 6.36 1.61
C GLU A 58 -22.78 6.08 3.11
N GLY A 59 -22.81 7.13 3.92
CA GLY A 59 -22.67 7.00 5.37
C GLY A 59 -21.29 6.43 5.73
N GLU A 60 -21.26 5.35 6.50
CA GLU A 60 -20.02 4.66 6.89
C GLU A 60 -19.59 3.56 5.91
N THR A 61 -20.41 3.26 4.91
CA THR A 61 -20.20 2.16 3.96
C THR A 61 -19.47 2.66 2.72
N LEU A 62 -18.39 1.98 2.32
CA LEU A 62 -17.71 2.23 1.06
C LEU A 62 -18.42 1.45 -0.05
N LEU A 63 -18.87 2.13 -1.11
CA LEU A 63 -19.47 1.51 -2.29
C LEU A 63 -18.46 1.34 -3.42
N ILE A 64 -18.62 0.26 -4.16
CA ILE A 64 -17.76 -0.19 -5.25
C ILE A 64 -18.60 -0.25 -6.54
N HIS A 65 -18.10 0.36 -7.61
CA HIS A 65 -18.69 0.31 -8.95
C HIS A 65 -17.59 0.38 -10.00
N SER A 66 -17.24 -0.76 -10.61
CA SER A 66 -16.18 -0.84 -11.61
C SER A 66 -16.56 -1.78 -12.74
N LEU A 67 -16.16 -1.42 -13.96
CA LEU A 67 -16.33 -2.24 -15.16
C LEU A 67 -15.09 -3.07 -15.44
N PHE A 68 -15.27 -4.29 -15.95
CA PHE A 68 -14.20 -5.18 -16.36
C PHE A 68 -14.52 -5.75 -17.74
N GLU A 69 -13.53 -5.79 -18.62
CA GLU A 69 -13.72 -6.27 -19.98
C GLU A 69 -13.97 -7.78 -20.05
N THR A 70 -13.36 -8.55 -19.13
CA THR A 70 -13.46 -10.01 -19.09
C THR A 70 -14.07 -10.50 -17.79
N ARG A 71 -14.72 -11.67 -17.85
CA ARG A 71 -15.30 -12.34 -16.69
C ARG A 71 -14.24 -12.66 -15.65
N GLU A 72 -13.12 -13.15 -16.16
CA GLU A 72 -12.01 -13.62 -15.38
C GLU A 72 -11.46 -12.52 -14.50
N ASN A 73 -11.22 -11.33 -15.05
CA ASN A 73 -10.75 -10.18 -14.28
C ASN A 73 -11.76 -9.76 -13.21
N ALA A 74 -13.05 -9.75 -13.53
CA ALA A 74 -14.11 -9.45 -12.57
C ALA A 74 -14.16 -10.46 -11.41
N LEU A 75 -14.04 -11.76 -11.70
CA LEU A 75 -14.00 -12.83 -10.70
C LEU A 75 -12.69 -12.82 -9.89
N MET A 76 -11.55 -12.52 -10.51
CA MET A 76 -10.28 -12.41 -9.78
C MET A 76 -10.28 -11.21 -8.83
N PHE A 77 -10.85 -10.08 -9.26
CA PHE A 77 -11.09 -8.94 -8.37
C PHE A 77 -12.00 -9.32 -7.20
N ASP A 78 -13.13 -9.98 -7.48
CA ASP A 78 -14.08 -10.42 -6.48
C ASP A 78 -13.43 -11.33 -5.43
N ASN A 79 -12.74 -12.40 -5.88
CA ASN A 79 -12.01 -13.30 -5.00
C ASN A 79 -10.98 -12.56 -4.15
N ALA A 80 -10.16 -11.70 -4.77
CA ALA A 80 -9.13 -10.97 -4.04
C ALA A 80 -9.71 -10.01 -3.00
N LEU A 81 -10.85 -9.37 -3.29
CA LEU A 81 -11.53 -8.50 -2.34
C LEU A 81 -12.06 -9.28 -1.13
N HIS A 82 -12.60 -10.48 -1.33
CA HIS A 82 -13.05 -11.35 -0.25
C HIS A 82 -11.88 -11.94 0.55
N ASP A 83 -10.78 -12.33 -0.10
CA ASP A 83 -9.58 -12.82 0.58
C ASP A 83 -9.01 -11.78 1.54
N GLU A 84 -8.99 -10.50 1.15
CA GLU A 84 -8.54 -9.40 2.02
C GLU A 84 -9.30 -9.32 3.36
N CYS A 85 -10.54 -9.79 3.41
CA CYS A 85 -11.35 -9.80 4.64
C CYS A 85 -10.81 -10.79 5.68
N ILE A 86 -10.06 -11.80 5.24
CA ILE A 86 -9.45 -12.81 6.12
C ILE A 86 -7.93 -12.71 6.14
N THR A 87 -7.31 -12.00 5.20
CA THR A 87 -5.86 -11.76 5.17
C THR A 87 -5.44 -10.95 6.39
N ALA A 88 -4.64 -11.56 7.27
CA ALA A 88 -4.10 -10.88 8.43
C ALA A 88 -3.37 -9.59 8.00
N LEU A 89 -3.57 -8.51 8.76
CA LEU A 89 -2.96 -7.19 8.53
C LEU A 89 -3.43 -6.44 7.26
N SER A 90 -4.41 -6.98 6.52
CA SER A 90 -5.18 -6.18 5.55
C SER A 90 -6.02 -5.11 6.27
N PRO A 91 -6.19 -3.90 5.73
CA PRO A 91 -7.17 -2.96 6.25
C PRO A 91 -8.63 -3.44 6.09
N LEU A 92 -8.89 -4.45 5.24
CA LEU A 92 -10.20 -5.09 5.14
C LEU A 92 -10.37 -6.26 6.14
N ASN A 93 -9.34 -6.65 6.88
CA ASN A 93 -9.43 -7.80 7.78
C ASN A 93 -10.56 -7.62 8.81
N GLY A 94 -11.48 -8.59 8.86
CA GLY A 94 -12.63 -8.56 9.75
C GLY A 94 -13.80 -7.69 9.29
N HIS A 95 -13.69 -7.01 8.13
CA HIS A 95 -14.80 -6.27 7.55
C HIS A 95 -15.73 -7.17 6.73
N ASN A 96 -17.00 -6.78 6.69
CA ASN A 96 -17.99 -7.45 5.87
C ASN A 96 -18.02 -6.83 4.47
N VAL A 97 -17.83 -7.67 3.46
CA VAL A 97 -17.84 -7.28 2.05
C VAL A 97 -18.99 -7.96 1.33
N SER A 98 -19.69 -7.20 0.49
CA SER A 98 -20.69 -7.75 -0.42
C SER A 98 -20.39 -7.35 -1.86
N THR A 99 -20.61 -8.26 -2.80
CA THR A 99 -20.36 -8.02 -4.23
C THR A 99 -21.45 -8.66 -5.08
N LYS A 100 -21.73 -8.04 -6.23
CA LYS A 100 -22.61 -8.55 -7.29
C LYS A 100 -21.93 -8.32 -8.63
N LEU A 101 -21.98 -9.34 -9.49
CA LEU A 101 -21.33 -9.36 -10.80
C LEU A 101 -22.33 -9.50 -11.96
N PRO A 102 -23.26 -8.55 -12.15
CA PRO A 102 -24.09 -8.53 -13.35
C PRO A 102 -23.26 -8.18 -14.61
N TRP A 103 -23.79 -8.59 -15.75
CA TRP A 103 -23.33 -8.10 -17.05
C TRP A 103 -24.01 -6.77 -17.38
N THR A 104 -23.30 -5.84 -18.02
CA THR A 104 -23.89 -4.61 -18.55
C THR A 104 -23.39 -4.32 -19.96
N SER A 105 -24.27 -3.80 -20.81
CA SER A 105 -23.88 -3.10 -22.03
C SER A 105 -23.63 -1.65 -21.63
N THR A 106 -22.39 -1.18 -21.69
CA THR A 106 -22.12 0.25 -21.55
C THR A 106 -22.34 0.93 -22.89
N PRO A 107 -23.23 1.94 -22.97
CA PRO A 107 -23.32 2.79 -24.14
C PRO A 107 -22.09 3.69 -24.15
N GLY A 108 -21.18 3.46 -25.09
CA GLY A 108 -19.98 4.26 -25.25
C GLY A 108 -19.00 3.57 -26.18
N GLU A 109 -18.48 4.30 -27.16
CA GLU A 109 -17.29 3.86 -27.89
C GLU A 109 -16.15 3.59 -26.88
N LEU A 110 -15.28 2.62 -27.17
CA LEU A 110 -14.08 2.34 -26.36
C LEU A 110 -13.23 3.59 -26.06
N SER A 111 -13.38 4.64 -26.87
CA SER A 111 -12.75 5.96 -26.72
C SER A 111 -13.13 6.70 -25.42
N GLU A 112 -14.26 6.36 -24.78
CA GLU A 112 -14.73 7.04 -23.56
C GLU A 112 -14.39 6.31 -22.24
N LEU A 113 -13.96 5.04 -22.34
CA LEU A 113 -13.61 4.21 -21.19
C LEU A 113 -12.27 4.62 -20.60
N ARG A 114 -12.29 5.07 -19.35
CA ARG A 114 -11.10 5.48 -18.62
C ARG A 114 -10.67 4.39 -17.66
N ARG A 115 -9.39 4.04 -17.73
CA ARG A 115 -8.77 3.03 -16.87
C ARG A 115 -8.63 3.55 -15.44
N ILE A 116 -9.00 2.73 -14.47
CA ILE A 116 -8.74 2.99 -13.06
C ILE A 116 -7.30 2.64 -12.76
N TYR A 117 -6.54 3.58 -12.19
CA TYR A 117 -5.19 3.37 -11.69
C TYR A 117 -5.10 3.66 -10.20
N SER A 118 -4.15 3.04 -9.51
CA SER A 118 -3.86 3.31 -8.10
C SER A 118 -3.55 4.79 -7.80
N ARG A 119 -3.05 5.53 -8.80
CA ARG A 119 -2.79 6.99 -8.71
C ARG A 119 -4.05 7.86 -8.72
N ASP A 120 -5.20 7.29 -9.09
CA ASP A 120 -6.47 8.02 -9.11
C ASP A 120 -7.05 8.15 -7.69
N TYR A 121 -6.53 7.36 -6.73
CA TYR A 121 -6.81 7.55 -5.32
C TYR A 121 -6.20 8.87 -4.84
N VAL A 122 -7.04 9.77 -4.33
CA VAL A 122 -6.62 11.06 -3.76
C VAL A 122 -6.45 10.88 -2.25
N PRO A 123 -5.21 10.88 -1.72
CA PRO A 123 -4.99 10.57 -0.31
C PRO A 123 -5.59 11.62 0.63
N HIS A 124 -5.67 12.88 0.22
CA HIS A 124 -6.16 14.00 1.03
C HIS A 124 -7.66 14.28 0.85
N ASP A 125 -8.40 13.35 0.24
CA ASP A 125 -9.86 13.46 0.13
C ASP A 125 -10.48 13.42 1.54
N THR A 126 -11.35 14.39 1.85
CA THR A 126 -11.93 14.59 3.18
C THR A 126 -12.74 13.39 3.69
N GLU A 127 -13.18 12.54 2.77
CA GLU A 127 -13.95 11.33 3.07
C GLU A 127 -13.08 10.07 3.27
N SER A 128 -11.74 10.16 3.16
CA SER A 128 -10.85 9.00 3.24
C SER A 128 -9.87 9.11 4.41
N PRO A 129 -10.10 8.43 5.54
CA PRO A 129 -9.11 8.33 6.59
C PRO A 129 -7.88 7.57 6.07
N GLN A 130 -6.78 8.29 5.89
CA GLN A 130 -5.51 7.70 5.46
C GLN A 130 -4.98 6.71 6.50
N ALA A 131 -4.44 5.59 6.04
CA ALA A 131 -3.46 4.80 6.78
C ALA A 131 -2.12 5.53 6.82
N SER A 132 -2.09 6.71 7.46
CA SER A 132 -0.86 7.25 8.02
C SER A 132 -0.38 6.29 9.11
N MET A 133 0.93 6.13 9.34
CA MET A 133 1.44 5.44 10.54
C MET A 133 0.98 6.16 11.82
N GLY A 134 -0.27 5.87 12.23
CA GLY A 134 -0.89 6.35 13.44
C GLY A 134 -0.55 5.39 14.57
N SER A 135 0.04 5.95 15.62
CA SER A 135 0.42 5.33 16.89
C SER A 135 -0.31 4.03 17.28
N LEU A 136 0.50 3.01 17.63
CA LEU A 136 0.22 1.78 18.42
C LEU A 136 -0.29 0.50 17.71
N SER A 137 0.64 -0.46 17.60
CA SER A 137 0.52 -1.94 17.73
C SER A 137 -0.45 -2.68 16.80
N THR A 138 -0.01 -3.57 15.91
CA THR A 138 0.42 -4.93 16.30
C THR A 138 1.51 -5.50 15.37
N THR A 139 2.47 -6.16 16.00
CA THR A 139 3.60 -7.00 15.54
C THR A 139 3.46 -7.76 14.21
N ILE A 140 4.52 -7.73 13.39
CA ILE A 140 5.39 -8.88 13.04
C ILE A 140 6.76 -8.32 12.66
N SER A 141 7.80 -9.04 13.03
CA SER A 141 9.12 -8.49 13.26
C SER A 141 10.16 -8.90 12.21
N LEU A 142 11.32 -8.22 12.24
CA LEU A 142 12.68 -8.77 12.04
C LEU A 142 12.98 -10.13 12.75
N VAL A 143 12.00 -10.75 13.42
CA VAL A 143 12.06 -11.95 14.29
C VAL A 143 12.80 -13.08 13.61
N ASP A 144 12.44 -13.38 12.36
CA ASP A 144 12.99 -14.55 11.68
C ASP A 144 14.47 -14.35 11.32
N TYR A 145 14.97 -13.12 11.35
CA TYR A 145 16.37 -12.81 11.06
C TYR A 145 17.21 -12.62 12.33
N CYS A 146 16.72 -11.93 13.36
CA CYS A 146 17.45 -11.78 14.63
C CYS A 146 17.78 -13.13 15.28
N ARG A 147 16.91 -14.14 15.13
CA ARG A 147 17.21 -15.53 15.58
C ARG A 147 18.34 -16.21 14.82
N LYS A 148 18.57 -15.84 13.55
CA LYS A 148 19.60 -16.48 12.69
C LYS A 148 21.00 -15.93 12.96
N VAL A 149 21.12 -14.73 13.52
CA VAL A 149 22.42 -14.08 13.77
C VAL A 149 22.68 -13.93 15.26
N THR A 150 23.58 -14.77 15.79
CA THR A 150 23.92 -14.91 17.22
C THR A 150 24.26 -13.59 17.93
N ARG A 151 24.77 -12.58 17.21
CA ARG A 151 25.13 -11.27 17.78
C ARG A 151 23.91 -10.38 18.06
N TYR A 152 22.78 -10.62 17.39
CA TYR A 152 21.55 -9.81 17.48
C TYR A 152 20.38 -10.54 18.14
N THR A 153 20.52 -11.83 18.46
CA THR A 153 19.51 -12.62 19.20
C THR A 153 19.10 -11.96 20.52
N LYS A 154 20.06 -11.33 21.22
CA LYS A 154 19.81 -10.59 22.48
C LYS A 154 18.83 -9.43 22.36
N TYR A 155 18.54 -8.95 21.15
CA TYR A 155 17.56 -7.88 20.92
C TYR A 155 16.22 -8.41 20.45
N ASP A 156 16.04 -9.74 20.31
CA ASP A 156 14.77 -10.28 19.81
C ASP A 156 13.62 -9.94 20.76
N ASP A 157 13.82 -9.99 22.07
CA ASP A 157 12.76 -9.67 23.03
C ASP A 157 12.61 -8.16 23.30
N ASP A 158 13.44 -7.29 22.72
CA ASP A 158 13.32 -5.84 22.93
C ASP A 158 12.23 -5.24 22.03
N PRO A 159 11.20 -4.57 22.59
CA PRO A 159 10.14 -3.95 21.80
C PRO A 159 10.66 -2.84 20.86
N SER A 160 11.81 -2.22 21.17
CA SER A 160 12.47 -1.22 20.33
C SER A 160 13.24 -1.84 19.15
N ASN A 161 13.33 -3.18 19.08
CA ASN A 161 13.76 -3.88 17.87
C ASN A 161 12.58 -4.13 16.90
N ARG A 162 11.38 -3.67 17.22
CA ARG A 162 10.18 -3.86 16.39
C ARG A 162 9.80 -2.55 15.72
N PHE A 163 9.84 -2.54 14.39
CA PHE A 163 9.32 -1.42 13.61
C PHE A 163 7.84 -1.70 13.30
N ALA A 164 6.96 -0.77 13.67
CA ALA A 164 5.53 -0.92 13.43
C ALA A 164 5.21 -0.51 11.99
N LEU A 165 5.08 -1.49 11.10
CA LEU A 165 4.70 -1.29 9.70
C LEU A 165 3.38 -2.01 9.41
N SER A 166 2.64 -1.56 8.39
CA SER A 166 1.57 -2.38 7.80
C SER A 166 2.16 -3.66 7.18
N ALA A 167 1.40 -4.75 7.06
CA ALA A 167 1.86 -6.02 6.47
C ALA A 167 2.63 -5.84 5.17
N GLU A 168 2.03 -5.10 4.24
CA GLU A 168 2.62 -4.91 2.93
C GLU A 168 3.96 -4.16 3.00
N VAL A 169 4.06 -3.18 3.90
CA VAL A 169 5.31 -2.44 4.10
C VAL A 169 6.35 -3.34 4.79
N HIS A 170 5.92 -4.30 5.63
CA HIS A 170 6.80 -5.36 6.13
C HIS A 170 7.29 -6.27 4.99
N GLU A 171 6.41 -6.72 4.10
CA GLU A 171 6.79 -7.56 2.95
C GLU A 171 7.83 -6.87 2.06
N TRP A 172 7.63 -5.57 1.84
CA TRP A 172 8.52 -4.68 1.10
C TRP A 172 9.87 -4.48 1.78
N TYR A 173 9.91 -4.29 3.10
CA TYR A 173 11.15 -4.02 3.83
C TYR A 173 11.95 -5.30 4.15
N ASP A 174 11.25 -6.42 4.37
CA ASP A 174 11.87 -7.71 4.66
C ASP A 174 12.16 -8.55 3.43
N ALA A 175 11.66 -8.13 2.25
CA ALA A 175 11.73 -8.91 1.01
C ALA A 175 11.10 -10.31 1.15
N ARG A 176 9.91 -10.38 1.75
CA ARG A 176 9.22 -11.67 1.99
C ARG A 176 8.58 -12.24 0.72
N VAL A 177 8.19 -11.36 -0.20
CA VAL A 177 7.44 -11.69 -1.43
C VAL A 177 8.22 -11.29 -2.69
N LEU A 178 9.27 -10.48 -2.55
CA LEU A 178 10.09 -9.95 -3.64
C LEU A 178 11.55 -10.39 -3.49
N VAL A 179 12.28 -10.42 -4.60
CA VAL A 179 13.70 -10.81 -4.64
C VAL A 179 14.56 -9.87 -3.79
N LEU A 180 14.19 -8.59 -3.74
CA LEU A 180 14.90 -7.55 -2.99
C LEU A 180 13.95 -6.76 -2.09
N PRO A 181 14.47 -6.20 -0.98
CA PRO A 181 13.77 -5.16 -0.26
C PRO A 181 13.53 -3.99 -1.21
N VAL A 182 12.33 -3.41 -1.22
CA VAL A 182 12.01 -2.28 -2.13
C VAL A 182 12.24 -0.91 -1.48
N MET A 183 12.64 -0.92 -0.21
CA MET A 183 13.05 0.27 0.51
C MET A 183 14.18 -0.04 1.48
N ASN A 184 14.97 0.99 1.76
CA ASN A 184 15.96 1.00 2.83
C ASN A 184 15.61 2.11 3.83
N ILE A 185 15.91 1.90 5.11
CA ILE A 185 15.59 2.87 6.16
C ILE A 185 16.83 3.07 7.02
N SER A 186 17.25 4.32 7.17
CA SER A 186 18.38 4.72 8.00
C SER A 186 17.95 5.75 9.05
N VAL A 187 18.75 5.84 10.12
CA VAL A 187 18.56 6.85 11.16
C VAL A 187 19.24 8.14 10.74
N GLU A 188 18.48 9.25 10.72
CA GLU A 188 19.01 10.59 10.43
C GLU A 188 19.49 11.28 11.71
N SER A 189 18.65 11.28 12.74
CA SER A 189 18.97 11.91 14.02
C SER A 189 18.09 11.37 15.13
N VAL A 190 18.51 11.60 16.38
CA VAL A 190 17.78 11.15 17.57
C VAL A 190 17.71 12.30 18.57
N SER A 191 16.56 12.47 19.23
CA SER A 191 16.43 13.44 20.30
C SER A 191 17.34 13.11 21.48
N GLU A 192 17.89 14.16 22.09
CA GLU A 192 18.67 14.03 23.32
C GLU A 192 17.76 13.55 24.45
N ASP A 193 16.65 14.25 24.67
CA ASP A 193 15.65 13.97 25.69
C ASP A 193 14.42 13.21 25.17
N PHE A 194 13.57 12.78 26.10
CA PHE A 194 12.24 12.28 25.80
C PHE A 194 11.37 13.39 25.20
N VAL A 195 10.69 13.09 24.09
CA VAL A 195 9.84 14.06 23.38
C VAL A 195 8.37 13.81 23.69
N ILE A 196 7.97 12.55 23.91
CA ILE A 196 6.60 12.20 24.30
C ILE A 196 6.66 11.11 25.37
N GLY A 197 6.12 11.40 26.56
CA GLY A 197 6.17 10.50 27.69
C GLY A 197 7.60 10.07 28.02
N ASN A 198 7.87 8.77 27.99
CA ASN A 198 9.19 8.18 28.18
C ASN A 198 9.84 7.72 26.85
N ARG A 199 9.50 8.36 25.72
CA ARG A 199 9.99 7.95 24.39
C ARG A 199 10.83 9.04 23.73
N TYR A 200 11.94 8.61 23.15
CA TYR A 200 12.80 9.41 22.30
C TYR A 200 12.21 9.53 20.90
N LYS A 201 12.39 10.67 20.25
CA LYS A 201 12.08 10.85 18.83
C LYS A 201 13.29 10.43 18.01
N VAL A 202 13.09 9.54 17.04
CA VAL A 202 14.12 9.14 16.07
C VAL A 202 13.65 9.59 14.69
N ASN A 203 14.39 10.49 14.05
CA ASN A 203 14.16 10.87 12.66
C ASN A 203 14.82 9.85 11.73
N LEU A 204 14.11 9.52 10.66
CA LEU A 204 14.45 8.44 9.73
C LEU A 204 14.47 8.97 8.30
N ILE A 205 15.40 8.44 7.50
CA ILE A 205 15.37 8.56 6.05
C ILE A 205 14.94 7.22 5.49
N VAL A 206 13.87 7.23 4.69
CA VAL A 206 13.40 6.08 3.91
C VAL A 206 13.84 6.31 2.48
N ARG A 207 14.62 5.40 1.91
CA ARG A 207 15.04 5.42 0.51
C ARG A 207 14.30 4.34 -0.27
N ALA A 208 13.67 4.70 -1.37
CA ALA A 208 13.04 3.75 -2.27
C ALA A 208 14.06 3.13 -3.23
N LEU A 209 13.79 1.89 -3.66
CA LEU A 209 14.58 1.22 -4.70
C LEU A 209 14.44 1.92 -6.06
N ASP A 210 13.22 2.34 -6.40
CA ASP A 210 12.91 3.09 -7.63
C ASP A 210 11.73 4.05 -7.44
N ALA A 211 11.45 4.86 -8.47
CA ALA A 211 10.39 5.86 -8.46
C ALA A 211 8.96 5.28 -8.36
N GLY A 212 8.75 4.05 -8.82
CA GLY A 212 7.48 3.35 -8.68
C GLY A 212 7.21 2.98 -7.23
N PHE A 213 8.20 2.36 -6.58
CA PHE A 213 8.10 2.04 -5.15
C PHE A 213 8.11 3.30 -4.27
N ALA A 214 8.82 4.35 -4.66
CA ALA A 214 8.80 5.63 -3.94
C ALA A 214 7.38 6.17 -3.76
N ARG A 215 6.58 6.16 -4.84
CA ARG A 215 5.17 6.57 -4.78
C ARG A 215 4.35 5.69 -3.85
N LEU A 216 4.57 4.38 -3.88
CA LEU A 216 3.84 3.42 -3.04
C LEU A 216 4.21 3.55 -1.55
N ILE A 217 5.49 3.79 -1.26
CA ILE A 217 6.00 4.01 0.10
C ILE A 217 5.46 5.33 0.66
N ALA A 218 5.49 6.41 -0.12
CA ALA A 218 5.00 7.72 0.29
C ALA A 218 3.54 7.68 0.77
N LEU A 219 2.69 6.87 0.13
CA LEU A 219 1.29 6.65 0.52
C LEU A 219 1.10 5.95 1.87
N ARG A 220 2.18 5.41 2.46
CA ARG A 220 2.20 4.67 3.73
C ARG A 220 2.97 5.38 4.83
N LEU A 221 3.66 6.46 4.51
CA LEU A 221 4.31 7.29 5.51
C LEU A 221 3.27 8.12 6.26
N LYS A 222 3.57 8.40 7.52
CA LYS A 222 2.74 9.26 8.34
C LYS A 222 2.71 10.71 7.82
N GLU A 223 1.68 11.44 8.21
CA GLU A 223 1.54 12.86 7.94
C GLU A 223 2.76 13.66 8.41
N GLY A 224 3.15 14.66 7.61
CA GLY A 224 4.32 15.50 7.86
C GLY A 224 5.66 14.91 7.42
N PHE A 225 5.67 13.81 6.65
CA PHE A 225 6.90 13.36 6.00
C PHE A 225 7.32 14.36 4.89
N VAL A 226 8.62 14.44 4.63
CA VAL A 226 9.17 15.34 3.60
C VAL A 226 9.90 14.51 2.56
N ALA A 227 9.48 14.57 1.30
CA ALA A 227 10.18 13.93 0.18
C ALA A 227 11.29 14.83 -0.38
N SER A 228 12.35 14.21 -0.90
CA SER A 228 13.34 14.87 -1.77
C SER A 228 12.71 15.27 -3.11
N ASP A 229 13.41 16.13 -3.86
CA ASP A 229 12.94 16.62 -5.17
C ASP A 229 12.74 15.49 -6.19
N ASP A 230 13.57 14.45 -6.13
CA ASP A 230 13.43 13.24 -6.97
C ASP A 230 12.40 12.24 -6.45
N GLY A 231 11.84 12.49 -5.25
CA GLY A 231 10.90 11.62 -4.57
C GLY A 231 11.48 10.31 -4.03
N LEU A 232 12.77 10.03 -4.22
CA LEU A 232 13.39 8.75 -3.85
C LEU A 232 13.74 8.65 -2.37
N GLU A 233 13.91 9.78 -1.68
CA GLU A 233 14.14 9.84 -0.25
C GLU A 233 12.99 10.53 0.47
N MET A 234 12.55 9.95 1.58
CA MET A 234 11.47 10.47 2.39
C MET A 234 11.90 10.53 3.86
N ARG A 235 11.80 11.72 4.46
CA ARG A 235 12.12 11.95 5.87
C ARG A 235 10.87 11.79 6.72
N THR A 236 10.96 10.97 7.76
CA THR A 236 9.88 10.72 8.72
C THR A 236 10.47 10.55 10.12
N PHE A 237 9.66 10.15 11.10
CA PHE A 237 10.15 9.88 12.46
C PHE A 237 9.33 8.82 13.17
N VAL A 238 9.88 8.27 14.26
CA VAL A 238 9.18 7.36 15.19
C VAL A 238 9.49 7.72 16.64
N TYR A 239 8.72 7.17 17.56
CA TYR A 239 8.93 7.31 19.00
C TYR A 239 9.30 5.96 19.61
N VAL A 240 10.47 5.88 20.25
CA VAL A 240 11.04 4.63 20.76
C VAL A 240 11.40 4.74 22.24
N LEU A 241 11.29 3.63 22.97
CA LEU A 241 11.67 3.56 24.38
C LEU A 241 13.18 3.51 24.55
N ASN A 242 13.84 2.63 23.79
CA ASN A 242 15.28 2.46 23.83
C ASN A 242 15.91 2.88 22.50
N LYS A 243 16.39 4.14 22.44
CA LYS A 243 17.02 4.67 21.23
C LYS A 243 18.29 3.92 20.83
N GLU A 244 19.06 3.42 21.78
CA GLU A 244 20.32 2.73 21.47
C GLU A 244 20.09 1.39 20.79
N VAL A 245 19.15 0.59 21.30
CA VAL A 245 18.78 -0.70 20.70
C VAL A 245 18.17 -0.47 19.32
N PHE A 246 17.22 0.48 19.22
CA PHE A 246 16.59 0.82 17.95
C PHE A 246 17.64 1.20 16.88
N CYS A 247 18.53 2.15 17.20
CA CYS A 247 19.54 2.60 16.25
C CYS A 247 20.51 1.49 15.83
N LYS A 248 20.94 0.63 16.75
CA LYS A 248 21.80 -0.52 16.43
C LYS A 248 21.12 -1.50 15.47
N CYS A 249 19.84 -1.78 15.68
CA CYS A 249 19.09 -2.68 14.80
C CYS A 249 18.85 -2.07 13.42
N MET A 250 18.52 -0.77 13.36
CA MET A 250 18.34 -0.04 12.10
C MET A 250 19.64 0.04 11.30
N GLU A 251 20.77 0.38 11.93
CA GLU A 251 22.07 0.45 11.26
C GLU A 251 22.44 -0.89 10.61
N TRP A 252 22.23 -1.99 11.34
CA TRP A 252 22.49 -3.33 10.81
C TRP A 252 21.58 -3.67 9.64
N LYS A 253 20.25 -3.50 9.77
CA LYS A 253 19.30 -3.81 8.70
C LYS A 253 19.56 -2.94 7.46
N CYS A 254 19.92 -1.68 7.65
CA CYS A 254 20.30 -0.77 6.58
C CYS A 254 21.47 -1.33 5.76
N LYS A 255 22.54 -1.77 6.43
CA LYS A 255 23.71 -2.38 5.77
C LYS A 255 23.37 -3.66 5.00
N GLU A 256 22.48 -4.49 5.53
CA GLU A 256 22.04 -5.71 4.83
C GLU A 256 21.22 -5.42 3.57
N VAL A 257 20.34 -4.42 3.63
CA VAL A 257 19.57 -3.98 2.46
C VAL A 257 20.50 -3.40 1.40
N GLU A 258 21.44 -2.53 1.78
CA GLU A 258 22.44 -1.96 0.87
C GLU A 258 23.27 -3.04 0.18
N LYS A 259 23.71 -4.04 0.94
CA LYS A 259 24.45 -5.18 0.40
C LYS A 259 23.64 -5.92 -0.66
N LYS A 260 22.38 -6.25 -0.37
CA LYS A 260 21.49 -6.94 -1.33
C LYS A 260 21.24 -6.12 -2.59
N TRP A 261 21.01 -4.80 -2.44
CA TRP A 261 20.83 -3.91 -3.59
C TRP A 261 22.07 -3.87 -4.47
N LYS A 262 23.25 -3.75 -3.84
CA LYS A 262 24.52 -3.74 -4.56
C LYS A 262 24.76 -5.06 -5.31
N GLU A 263 24.62 -6.20 -4.64
CA GLU A 263 24.80 -7.52 -5.25
C GLU A 263 23.89 -7.71 -6.47
N HIS A 264 22.65 -7.24 -6.40
CA HIS A 264 21.72 -7.29 -7.53
C HIS A 264 22.14 -6.39 -8.69
N ASN A 265 22.53 -5.14 -8.42
CA ASN A 265 22.96 -4.20 -9.45
C ASN A 265 24.25 -4.66 -10.14
N ASP A 266 25.19 -5.23 -9.38
CA ASP A 266 26.44 -5.79 -9.89
C ASP A 266 26.16 -7.00 -10.80
N MET A 267 25.21 -7.87 -10.43
CA MET A 267 24.78 -8.99 -11.30
C MET A 267 24.05 -8.51 -12.56
N ALA A 268 23.16 -7.53 -12.46
CA ALA A 268 22.46 -6.97 -13.62
C ALA A 268 23.45 -6.38 -14.63
N SER A 269 24.45 -5.64 -14.13
CA SER A 269 25.49 -5.01 -14.96
C SER A 269 26.46 -5.99 -15.62
N ALA A 270 26.48 -7.26 -15.17
CA ALA A 270 27.35 -8.31 -15.72
C ALA A 270 26.66 -9.17 -16.81
N VAL A 271 25.35 -8.97 -17.02
CA VAL A 271 24.55 -9.67 -18.03
C VAL A 271 24.29 -8.78 -19.26
N ASP A 272 24.62 -7.49 -19.16
CA ASP A 272 24.66 -6.50 -20.26
C ASP A 272 26.04 -6.46 -20.92
#